data_AF-A0A7C5IRE1-F1
#
_entry.id   AF-A0A7C5IRE1-F1
#
_cell.length_a   1.000
_cell.length_b   1.000
_cell.length_c   1.000
_cell.angle_alpha   90.00
_cell.angle_beta   90.00
_cell.angle_gamma   90.00
#
_symmetry.space_group_name_H-M   'P 1'
#
loop_
_entity.id
_entity.type
_entity.pdbx_description
1 polymer ?
#
loop_
_entity_poly.entity_id
_entity_poly.type
_entity_poly.pdbx_seq_one_letter_code
_entity_poly.pdbx_strand_id
1 'polypeptide(L)'
;MDRIKALYKSFEKSERKALKNYLIAFHSKGENKPLELLRLIEKKPTISADILATKLYDNPRSKAFIMMKSRLYEKMTEFLSLSVNPGASKYNKEIPYFHDLIEYRKTMLTATILQEKNLKEQAKEYMEKAILLANKCNNPDLEIDVLLRVRASNFHIGKSFEEITLDIYNAIQRQERDINAVGIFNKFLALHNLRSSHDHKKV
;
A
#
# COMPACT_ATOMS: atom_id res chain seq x y z
N MET A 1 -7.45 17.82 -5.41
CA MET A 1 -6.18 18.59 -5.38
C MET A 1 -5.61 18.61 -3.98
N ASP A 2 -6.47 18.70 -2.97
CA ASP A 2 -6.06 18.83 -1.57
C ASP A 2 -5.26 17.63 -1.09
N ARG A 3 -5.58 16.41 -1.55
CA ARG A 3 -4.78 15.20 -1.27
C ARG A 3 -3.31 15.33 -1.71
N ILE A 4 -3.07 15.82 -2.93
CA ILE A 4 -1.71 16.04 -3.46
C ILE A 4 -1.00 17.12 -2.66
N LYS A 5 -1.69 18.23 -2.37
CA LYS A 5 -1.11 19.34 -1.59
C LYS A 5 -0.76 18.92 -0.17
N ALA A 6 -1.65 18.22 0.51
CA ALA A 6 -1.46 17.70 1.86
C ALA A 6 -0.26 16.74 1.89
N LEU A 7 -0.23 15.76 0.99
CA LEU A 7 0.86 14.80 0.89
C LEU A 7 2.20 15.48 0.57
N TYR A 8 2.24 16.36 -0.43
CA TYR A 8 3.48 17.06 -0.79
C TYR A 8 3.98 17.98 0.35
N LYS A 9 3.06 18.64 1.07
CA LYS A 9 3.40 19.47 2.22
C LYS A 9 3.97 18.64 3.38
N SER A 10 3.50 17.41 3.56
CA SER A 10 4.00 16.48 4.57
C SER A 10 5.40 15.94 4.30
N PHE A 11 5.93 16.14 3.08
CA PHE A 11 7.31 15.81 2.77
C PHE A 11 8.27 16.88 3.28
N GLU A 12 9.36 16.44 3.89
CA GLU A 12 10.53 17.26 4.21
C GLU A 12 11.18 17.81 2.95
N LYS A 13 12.04 18.83 3.11
CA LYS A 13 12.75 19.45 1.97
C LYS A 13 13.62 18.43 1.20
N SER A 14 14.26 17.51 1.92
CA SER A 14 15.04 16.38 1.39
C SER A 14 14.15 15.41 0.59
N GLU A 15 13.03 14.98 1.16
CA GLU A 15 12.05 14.09 0.53
C GLU A 15 11.45 14.72 -0.74
N ARG A 16 11.11 16.01 -0.72
CA ARG A 16 10.62 16.72 -1.92
C ARG A 16 11.67 16.75 -3.02
N LYS A 17 12.95 16.91 -2.69
CA LYS A 17 14.06 16.85 -3.66
C LYS A 17 14.18 15.45 -4.24
N ALA A 18 14.12 14.41 -3.41
CA ALA A 18 14.18 13.02 -3.84
C ALA A 18 12.99 12.63 -4.72
N LEU A 19 11.76 13.04 -4.36
CA LEU A 19 10.56 12.84 -5.16
C LEU A 19 10.70 13.47 -6.55
N LYS A 20 11.22 14.71 -6.64
CA LYS A 20 11.44 15.36 -7.93
C LYS A 20 12.41 14.56 -8.80
N ASN A 21 13.51 14.06 -8.22
CA ASN A 21 14.47 13.21 -8.93
C ASN A 21 13.82 11.89 -9.38
N TYR A 22 13.01 11.27 -8.52
CA TYR A 22 12.22 10.09 -8.86
C TYR A 22 11.31 10.37 -10.07
N LEU A 23 10.53 11.45 -10.05
CA LEU A 23 9.65 11.81 -11.17
C LEU A 23 10.41 12.13 -12.47
N ILE A 24 11.65 12.64 -12.38
CA ILE A 24 12.52 12.85 -13.54
C ILE A 24 12.95 11.50 -14.13
N ALA A 25 13.36 10.55 -13.30
CA ALA A 25 13.85 9.24 -13.75
C ALA A 25 12.78 8.42 -14.51
N PHE A 26 11.50 8.58 -14.17
CA PHE A 26 10.39 7.88 -14.82
C PHE A 26 9.79 8.63 -16.02
N HIS A 27 10.38 9.76 -16.44
CA HIS A 27 9.88 10.57 -17.54
C HIS A 27 10.88 10.57 -18.71
N SER A 28 10.56 9.84 -19.78
CA SER A 28 11.49 9.61 -20.89
C SER A 28 11.36 10.59 -22.05
N LYS A 29 10.21 11.27 -22.24
CA LYS A 29 9.97 12.19 -23.37
C LYS A 29 8.94 13.29 -23.04
N GLY A 30 9.14 14.50 -23.57
CA GLY A 30 8.23 15.65 -23.48
C GLY A 30 8.33 16.44 -22.17
N GLU A 31 7.41 17.38 -21.95
CA GLU A 31 7.34 18.15 -20.70
C GLU A 31 6.81 17.30 -19.53
N ASN A 32 7.52 17.33 -18.40
CA ASN A 32 7.11 16.63 -17.18
C ASN A 32 6.07 17.46 -16.42
N LYS A 33 4.83 17.45 -16.91
CA LYS A 33 3.69 18.18 -16.32
C LYS A 33 3.46 17.85 -14.83
N PRO A 34 3.64 16.59 -14.35
CA PRO A 34 3.60 16.29 -12.91
C PRO A 34 4.64 17.07 -12.09
N LEU A 35 5.89 17.14 -12.58
CA LEU A 35 6.95 17.90 -11.92
C LEU A 35 6.64 19.41 -11.93
N GLU A 36 6.12 19.92 -13.04
CA GLU A 36 5.73 21.32 -13.15
C GLU A 36 4.57 21.67 -12.20
N LEU A 37 3.56 20.79 -12.09
CA LEU A 37 2.49 20.93 -11.11
C LEU A 37 3.04 21.08 -9.69
N LEU A 38 4.00 20.24 -9.28
CA LEU A 38 4.62 20.35 -7.96
C LEU A 38 5.40 21.66 -7.77
N ARG A 39 6.09 22.15 -8.82
CA ARG A 39 6.77 23.46 -8.80
C ARG A 39 5.77 24.62 -8.64
N LEU A 40 4.62 24.54 -9.30
CA LEU A 40 3.56 25.55 -9.18
C LEU A 40 2.94 25.56 -7.77
N ILE A 41 2.70 24.38 -7.19
CA ILE A 41 2.21 24.24 -5.81
C ILE A 41 3.23 24.81 -4.81
N GLU A 42 4.52 24.56 -5.02
CA GLU A 42 5.59 25.07 -4.16
C GLU A 42 5.70 26.60 -4.20
N LYS A 43 5.57 27.21 -5.39
CA LYS A 43 5.59 28.67 -5.56
C LYS A 43 4.32 29.36 -5.06
N LYS A 44 3.15 28.73 -5.25
CA LYS A 44 1.84 29.27 -4.87
C LYS A 44 0.95 28.18 -4.25
N PRO A 45 1.07 27.88 -2.94
CA PRO A 45 0.34 26.78 -2.30
C PRO A 45 -1.20 26.90 -2.38
N THR A 46 -1.72 28.14 -2.42
CA THR A 46 -3.15 28.45 -2.46
C THR A 46 -3.74 28.45 -3.87
N ILE A 47 -2.94 28.15 -4.91
CA ILE A 47 -3.41 28.15 -6.31
C ILE A 47 -4.57 27.15 -6.51
N SER A 48 -5.61 27.57 -7.24
CA SER A 48 -6.79 26.74 -7.49
C SER A 48 -6.51 25.65 -8.53
N ALA A 49 -7.33 24.59 -8.52
CA ALA A 49 -7.23 23.50 -9.48
C ALA A 49 -7.44 23.98 -10.92
N ASP A 50 -8.39 24.90 -11.14
CA ASP A 50 -8.74 25.41 -12.46
C ASP A 50 -7.59 26.22 -13.06
N ILE A 51 -6.94 27.08 -12.25
CA ILE A 51 -5.78 27.86 -12.70
C ILE A 51 -4.62 26.93 -13.07
N LEU A 52 -4.39 25.87 -12.30
CA LEU A 52 -3.37 24.87 -12.60
C LEU A 52 -3.67 24.10 -13.88
N ALA A 53 -4.94 23.71 -14.08
CA ALA A 53 -5.39 22.99 -15.27
C ALA A 53 -5.22 23.86 -16.53
N THR A 54 -5.62 25.13 -16.45
CA THR A 54 -5.41 26.11 -17.52
C THR A 54 -3.93 26.33 -17.81
N LYS A 55 -3.08 26.44 -16.79
CA LYS A 55 -1.63 26.63 -17.03
C LYS A 55 -0.92 25.43 -17.67
N LEU A 56 -1.35 24.22 -17.35
CA LEU A 56 -0.66 23.00 -17.79
C LEU A 56 -1.26 22.39 -19.07
N TYR A 57 -2.51 22.71 -19.38
CA TYR A 57 -3.27 22.07 -20.47
C TYR A 57 -4.21 23.03 -21.22
N ASP A 58 -4.11 24.34 -20.99
CA ASP A 58 -4.91 25.39 -21.63
C ASP A 58 -6.43 25.24 -21.48
N ASN A 59 -6.88 24.40 -20.53
CA ASN A 59 -8.29 24.13 -20.30
C ASN A 59 -8.57 23.82 -18.82
N PRO A 60 -9.46 24.57 -18.14
CA PRO A 60 -9.78 24.37 -16.73
C PRO A 60 -10.47 23.02 -16.44
N ARG A 61 -11.18 22.46 -17.43
CA ARG A 61 -11.90 21.18 -17.35
C ARG A 61 -11.18 20.03 -18.05
N SER A 62 -9.86 20.15 -18.24
CA SER A 62 -9.06 19.14 -18.92
C SER A 62 -9.16 17.77 -18.24
N LYS A 63 -9.68 16.77 -18.97
CA LYS A 63 -9.65 15.36 -18.54
C LYS A 63 -8.21 14.87 -18.33
N ALA A 64 -7.27 15.33 -19.17
CA ALA A 64 -5.86 14.99 -19.04
C ALA A 64 -5.26 15.49 -17.72
N PHE A 65 -5.66 16.68 -17.25
CA PHE A 65 -5.26 17.18 -15.94
C PHE A 65 -5.82 16.30 -14.80
N ILE A 66 -7.07 15.85 -14.91
CA ILE A 66 -7.69 14.96 -13.91
C ILE A 66 -6.91 13.64 -13.83
N MET A 67 -6.62 13.01 -14.97
CA MET A 67 -5.85 11.76 -15.01
C MET A 67 -4.42 11.96 -14.49
N MET A 68 -3.77 13.07 -14.86
CA MET A 68 -2.42 13.39 -14.38
C MET A 68 -2.38 13.55 -12.86
N LYS A 69 -3.37 14.20 -12.26
CA LYS A 69 -3.48 14.31 -10.79
C LYS A 69 -3.55 12.94 -10.11
N SER A 70 -4.38 12.02 -10.62
CA SER A 70 -4.48 10.65 -10.06
C SER A 70 -3.13 9.95 -10.13
N ARG A 71 -2.50 9.93 -11.31
CA ARG A 71 -1.20 9.30 -11.55
C ARG A 71 -0.09 9.91 -10.69
N LEU A 72 -0.08 11.24 -10.52
CA LEU A 72 0.88 11.91 -9.65
C LEU A 72 0.68 11.49 -8.19
N TYR A 73 -0.56 11.46 -7.72
CA TYR A 73 -0.85 11.00 -6.36
C TYR A 73 -0.38 9.56 -6.14
N GLU A 74 -0.70 8.65 -7.07
CA GLU A 74 -0.21 7.27 -7.07
C GLU A 74 1.32 7.22 -7.00
N LYS A 75 2.03 7.97 -7.86
CA LYS A 75 3.49 8.01 -7.86
C LYS A 75 4.08 8.57 -6.56
N MET A 76 3.44 9.56 -5.95
CA MET A 76 3.86 10.09 -4.64
C MET A 76 3.67 9.04 -3.54
N THR A 77 2.60 8.25 -3.58
CA THR A 77 2.37 7.18 -2.61
C THR A 77 3.29 5.97 -2.86
N GLU A 78 3.60 5.68 -4.11
CA GLU A 78 4.60 4.67 -4.50
C GLU A 78 5.97 5.07 -3.97
N PHE A 79 6.35 6.35 -4.12
CA PHE A 79 7.61 6.90 -3.59
C PHE A 79 7.79 6.64 -2.09
N LEU A 80 6.71 6.75 -1.30
CA LEU A 80 6.75 6.41 0.13
C LEU A 80 7.05 4.94 0.41
N SER A 81 6.64 4.05 -0.50
CA SER A 81 6.77 2.60 -0.35
C SER A 81 8.00 1.99 -1.05
N LEU A 82 8.86 2.80 -1.67
CA LEU A 82 10.01 2.35 -2.47
C LEU A 82 11.00 1.47 -1.70
N SER A 83 11.00 1.51 -0.36
CA SER A 83 11.82 0.62 0.48
C SER A 83 11.39 -0.85 0.42
N VAL A 84 10.19 -1.16 -0.09
CA VAL A 84 9.74 -2.53 -0.33
C VAL A 84 10.26 -2.99 -1.69
N ASN A 85 11.51 -3.47 -1.77
CA ASN A 85 12.06 -4.09 -2.97
C ASN A 85 11.56 -5.55 -3.09
N PRO A 86 10.58 -5.85 -3.95
CA PRO A 86 10.03 -7.20 -4.06
C PRO A 86 10.98 -8.16 -4.78
N GLY A 87 11.93 -7.63 -5.57
CA GLY A 87 12.89 -8.41 -6.34
C GLY A 87 14.06 -8.96 -5.51
N ALA A 88 14.27 -8.45 -4.29
CA ALA A 88 15.36 -8.88 -3.42
C ALA A 88 15.09 -10.21 -2.72
N SER A 89 13.83 -10.60 -2.52
CA SER A 89 13.49 -11.88 -1.85
C SER A 89 13.30 -12.98 -2.90
N LYS A 90 14.28 -13.88 -3.03
CA LYS A 90 14.14 -15.10 -3.85
C LYS A 90 13.03 -16.03 -3.34
N TYR A 91 12.73 -15.97 -2.04
CA TYR A 91 11.88 -16.92 -1.32
C TYR A 91 10.37 -16.86 -1.61
N ASN A 92 9.86 -15.83 -2.28
CA ASN A 92 8.42 -15.59 -2.32
C ASN A 92 7.78 -15.68 -3.73
N LYS A 93 8.58 -15.82 -4.80
CA LYS A 93 8.06 -15.77 -6.18
C LYS A 93 7.14 -16.93 -6.55
N GLU A 94 7.25 -18.06 -5.84
CA GLU A 94 6.49 -19.29 -6.10
C GLU A 94 5.16 -19.37 -5.34
N ILE A 95 4.87 -18.38 -4.47
CA ILE A 95 3.64 -18.36 -3.68
C ILE A 95 2.48 -17.93 -4.59
N PRO A 96 1.32 -18.63 -4.57
CA PRO A 96 0.18 -18.37 -5.47
C PRO A 96 -0.48 -16.98 -5.32
N TYR A 97 -0.06 -16.17 -4.35
CA TYR A 97 -0.52 -14.81 -4.08
C TYR A 97 0.65 -13.82 -3.90
N PHE A 98 1.81 -14.10 -4.48
CA PHE A 98 3.01 -13.26 -4.34
C PHE A 98 2.77 -11.78 -4.67
N HIS A 99 2.04 -11.51 -5.77
CA HIS A 99 1.73 -10.14 -6.17
C HIS A 99 0.83 -9.42 -5.17
N ASP A 100 -0.23 -10.09 -4.69
CA ASP A 100 -1.13 -9.52 -3.69
C ASP A 100 -0.42 -9.30 -2.34
N LEU A 101 0.50 -10.20 -1.97
CA LEU A 101 1.33 -10.04 -0.77
C LEU A 101 2.25 -8.82 -0.86
N ILE A 102 2.84 -8.55 -2.02
CA ILE A 102 3.65 -7.35 -2.24
C ILE A 102 2.79 -6.11 -2.13
N GLU A 103 1.63 -6.09 -2.79
CA GLU A 103 0.72 -4.97 -2.75
C GLU A 103 0.17 -4.73 -1.34
N TYR A 104 -0.09 -5.79 -0.56
CA TYR A 104 -0.44 -5.69 0.87
C TYR A 104 0.68 -4.97 1.64
N ARG A 105 1.93 -5.42 1.51
CA ARG A 105 3.08 -4.83 2.22
C ARG A 105 3.30 -3.37 1.85
N LYS A 106 3.23 -3.02 0.57
CA LYS A 106 3.30 -1.63 0.11
C LYS A 106 2.18 -0.80 0.73
N THR A 107 0.95 -1.31 0.69
CA THR A 107 -0.24 -0.62 1.20
C THR A 107 -0.11 -0.37 2.71
N MET A 108 0.33 -1.36 3.49
CA MET A 108 0.56 -1.23 4.93
C MET A 108 1.67 -0.25 5.29
N LEU A 109 2.77 -0.25 4.53
CA LEU A 109 3.85 0.71 4.71
C LEU A 109 3.37 2.13 4.39
N THR A 110 2.66 2.32 3.28
CA THR A 110 2.07 3.61 2.93
C THR A 110 1.11 4.09 4.01
N ALA A 111 0.23 3.22 4.54
CA ALA A 111 -0.66 3.56 5.65
C ALA A 111 0.13 4.06 6.87
N THR A 112 1.17 3.32 7.27
CA THR A 112 2.03 3.66 8.42
C THR A 112 2.69 5.03 8.23
N ILE A 113 3.31 5.28 7.08
CA ILE A 113 3.96 6.56 6.79
C ILE A 113 2.94 7.71 6.76
N LEU A 114 1.74 7.49 6.22
CA LEU A 114 0.68 8.50 6.24
C LEU A 114 0.22 8.83 7.67
N GLN A 115 0.17 7.84 8.57
CA GLN A 115 -0.13 8.09 9.98
C GLN A 115 0.94 8.92 10.67
N GLU A 116 2.21 8.58 10.48
CA GLU A 116 3.35 9.35 11.03
C GLU A 116 3.34 10.79 10.52
N LYS A 117 2.88 11.00 9.29
CA LYS A 117 2.70 12.32 8.67
C LYS A 117 1.37 13.01 9.04
N ASN A 118 0.61 12.45 9.98
CA ASN A 118 -0.69 12.95 10.47
C ASN A 118 -1.78 13.08 9.39
N LEU A 119 -1.71 12.23 8.35
CA LEU A 119 -2.68 12.12 7.26
C LEU A 119 -3.66 10.98 7.53
N LYS A 120 -4.43 11.11 8.60
CA LYS A 120 -5.27 10.05 9.19
C LYS A 120 -6.30 9.46 8.23
N GLU A 121 -7.04 10.31 7.51
CA GLU A 121 -8.06 9.85 6.57
C GLU A 121 -7.45 9.07 5.40
N GLN A 122 -6.31 9.53 4.88
CA GLN A 122 -5.61 8.80 3.81
C GLN A 122 -5.03 7.49 4.34
N ALA A 123 -4.45 7.48 5.53
CA ALA A 123 -3.97 6.25 6.15
C ALA A 123 -5.09 5.21 6.32
N LYS A 124 -6.28 5.64 6.73
CA LYS A 124 -7.47 4.80 6.85
C LYS A 124 -7.86 4.15 5.52
N GLU A 125 -7.94 4.91 4.43
CA GLU A 125 -8.23 4.38 3.08
C GLU A 125 -7.25 3.26 2.69
N TYR A 126 -5.96 3.42 3.03
CA TYR A 126 -4.95 2.39 2.78
C TYR A 126 -5.12 1.18 3.71
N MET A 127 -5.50 1.35 4.98
CA MET A 127 -5.80 0.22 5.87
C MET A 127 -7.01 -0.59 5.41
N GLU A 128 -8.07 0.08 4.92
CA GLU A 128 -9.23 -0.61 4.32
C GLU A 128 -8.82 -1.43 3.08
N LYS A 129 -7.96 -0.85 2.23
CA LYS A 129 -7.38 -1.57 1.09
C LYS A 129 -6.52 -2.77 1.53
N ALA A 130 -5.76 -2.64 2.61
CA ALA A 130 -4.94 -3.72 3.15
C ALA A 130 -5.79 -4.88 3.70
N ILE A 131 -6.94 -4.61 4.33
CA ILE A 131 -7.92 -5.64 4.73
C ILE A 131 -8.40 -6.44 3.51
N LEU A 132 -8.77 -5.74 2.44
CA LEU A 132 -9.23 -6.40 1.20
C LEU A 132 -8.13 -7.27 0.57
N LEU A 133 -6.87 -6.84 0.63
CA LEU A 133 -5.73 -7.60 0.12
C LEU A 133 -5.41 -8.81 1.01
N ALA A 134 -5.46 -8.67 2.34
CA ALA A 134 -5.27 -9.77 3.28
C ALA A 134 -6.30 -10.89 3.05
N ASN A 135 -7.57 -10.51 2.87
CA ASN A 135 -8.65 -11.44 2.56
C ASN A 135 -8.43 -12.16 1.23
N LYS A 136 -7.95 -11.45 0.19
CA LYS A 136 -7.61 -12.07 -1.11
C LYS A 136 -6.46 -13.06 -1.03
N CYS A 137 -5.45 -12.78 -0.20
CA CYS A 137 -4.36 -13.72 0.07
C CYS A 137 -4.81 -14.97 0.83
N ASN A 138 -6.04 -14.99 1.37
CA ASN A 138 -6.56 -16.01 2.29
C ASN A 138 -5.55 -16.35 3.39
N ASN A 139 -4.91 -15.31 3.94
CA ASN A 139 -3.86 -15.45 4.95
C ASN A 139 -4.30 -14.76 6.25
N PRO A 140 -4.73 -15.54 7.26
CA PRO A 140 -5.21 -15.01 8.54
C PRO A 140 -4.19 -14.12 9.27
N ASP A 141 -2.89 -14.37 9.13
CA ASP A 141 -1.84 -13.57 9.80
C ASP A 141 -1.84 -12.13 9.29
N LEU A 142 -2.02 -11.95 7.97
CA LEU A 142 -2.11 -10.62 7.37
C LEU A 142 -3.39 -9.90 7.80
N GLU A 143 -4.49 -10.64 7.93
CA GLU A 143 -5.76 -10.10 8.39
C GLU A 143 -5.66 -9.62 9.85
N ILE A 144 -4.99 -10.40 10.72
CA ILE A 144 -4.73 -10.02 12.10
C ILE A 144 -3.85 -8.77 12.19
N ASP A 145 -2.74 -8.70 11.45
CA ASP A 145 -1.81 -7.54 11.46
C ASP A 145 -2.54 -6.23 11.12
N VAL A 146 -3.32 -6.20 10.03
CA VAL A 146 -4.05 -4.98 9.65
C VAL A 146 -5.14 -4.60 10.65
N LEU A 147 -5.91 -5.57 11.17
CA LEU A 147 -6.98 -5.31 12.13
C LEU A 147 -6.43 -4.80 13.47
N LEU A 148 -5.29 -5.33 13.93
CA LEU A 148 -4.61 -4.83 15.13
C LEU A 148 -4.17 -3.37 14.95
N ARG A 149 -3.67 -2.99 13.77
CA ARG A 149 -3.28 -1.60 13.50
C ARG A 149 -4.48 -0.66 13.41
N VAL A 150 -5.57 -1.09 12.78
CA VAL A 150 -6.83 -0.32 12.77
C VAL A 150 -7.32 -0.08 14.19
N ARG A 151 -7.31 -1.13 15.03
CA ARG A 151 -7.66 -1.07 16.45
C ARG A 151 -6.77 -0.09 17.21
N ALA A 152 -5.45 -0.23 17.10
CA ALA A 152 -4.50 0.65 17.79
C ALA A 152 -4.62 2.12 17.38
N SER A 153 -5.10 2.37 16.16
CA SER A 153 -5.21 3.71 15.59
C SER A 153 -6.56 4.39 15.86
N ASN A 154 -7.49 3.71 16.55
CA ASN A 154 -8.89 4.13 16.73
C ASN A 154 -9.57 4.56 15.42
N PHE A 155 -9.23 3.92 14.29
CA PHE A 155 -9.88 4.23 13.03
C PHE A 155 -11.26 3.57 12.95
N HIS A 156 -12.30 4.38 12.76
CA HIS A 156 -13.64 3.88 12.46
C HIS A 156 -13.76 3.46 11.00
N ILE A 157 -13.38 2.24 10.66
CA ILE A 157 -13.55 1.64 9.32
C ILE A 157 -14.99 1.18 9.03
N GLY A 158 -15.99 1.92 9.53
CA GLY A 158 -17.40 1.54 9.43
C GLY A 158 -17.81 0.37 10.33
N LYS A 159 -16.92 -0.08 11.21
CA LYS A 159 -17.16 -1.10 12.24
C LYS A 159 -16.97 -0.50 13.64
N SER A 160 -17.79 -0.94 14.57
CA SER A 160 -17.66 -0.71 16.01
C SER A 160 -16.40 -1.40 16.57
N PHE A 161 -16.02 -1.00 17.78
CA PHE A 161 -14.88 -1.58 18.47
C PHE A 161 -15.07 -3.08 18.73
N GLU A 162 -16.29 -3.47 19.09
CA GLU A 162 -16.71 -4.83 19.36
C GLU A 162 -16.62 -5.69 18.09
N GLU A 163 -17.05 -5.15 16.95
CA GLU A 163 -16.97 -5.84 15.65
C GLU A 163 -15.51 -6.09 15.22
N ILE A 164 -14.62 -5.10 15.36
CA ILE A 164 -13.19 -5.29 15.03
C ILE A 164 -12.56 -6.33 15.95
N THR A 165 -12.92 -6.33 17.24
CA THR A 165 -12.40 -7.31 18.21
C THR A 165 -12.88 -8.73 17.88
N LEU A 166 -14.14 -8.87 17.46
CA LEU A 166 -14.70 -10.14 17.01
C LEU A 166 -14.01 -10.63 15.72
N ASP A 167 -13.74 -9.75 14.77
CA ASP A 167 -13.02 -10.11 13.54
C ASP A 167 -11.60 -10.60 13.84
N ILE A 168 -10.88 -9.95 14.76
CA ILE A 168 -9.56 -10.40 15.23
C ILE A 168 -9.66 -11.80 15.84
N TYR A 169 -10.64 -12.03 16.71
CA TYR A 169 -10.84 -13.34 17.33
C TYR A 169 -11.15 -14.43 16.28
N ASN A 170 -12.01 -14.12 15.31
CA ASN A 170 -12.36 -15.03 14.22
C ASN A 170 -11.16 -15.33 13.31
N ALA A 171 -10.29 -14.36 13.05
CA ALA A 171 -9.06 -14.56 12.30
C ALA A 171 -8.06 -15.45 13.06
N ILE A 172 -7.88 -15.23 14.36
CA ILE A 172 -7.07 -16.09 15.24
C ILE A 172 -7.60 -17.52 15.24
N GLN A 173 -8.92 -17.70 15.39
CA GLN A 173 -9.54 -19.04 15.36
C GLN A 173 -9.36 -19.75 14.01
N ARG A 174 -9.37 -19.02 12.89
CA ARG A 174 -9.04 -19.59 11.57
C ARG A 174 -7.57 -20.03 11.52
N GLN A 175 -6.65 -19.17 11.96
CA GLN A 175 -5.22 -19.48 12.02
C GLN A 175 -4.94 -20.72 12.88
N GLU A 176 -5.55 -20.83 14.05
CA GLU A 176 -5.43 -22.01 14.92
C GLU A 176 -5.93 -23.29 14.25
N ARG A 177 -7.06 -23.23 13.54
CA ARG A 177 -7.58 -24.37 12.76
C ARG A 177 -6.63 -24.77 11.64
N ASP A 178 -6.06 -23.81 10.92
CA ASP A 178 -5.11 -24.07 9.84
C ASP A 178 -3.83 -24.74 10.38
N ILE A 179 -3.28 -24.24 11.50
CA ILE A 179 -2.13 -24.85 12.18
C ILE A 179 -2.46 -26.29 12.61
N ASN A 180 -3.62 -26.51 13.22
CA ASN A 180 -4.06 -27.82 13.65
C ASN A 180 -4.27 -28.78 12.48
N ALA A 181 -4.85 -28.31 11.37
CA ALA A 181 -5.04 -29.10 10.16
C ALA A 181 -3.69 -29.52 9.54
N VAL A 182 -2.72 -28.61 9.47
CA VAL A 182 -1.35 -28.92 9.04
C VAL A 182 -0.70 -29.94 9.99
N GLY A 183 -0.87 -29.79 11.30
CA GLY A 183 -0.39 -30.75 12.30
C GLY A 183 -0.98 -32.16 12.12
N ILE A 184 -2.30 -32.25 11.92
CA ILE A 184 -3.00 -33.51 11.64
C ILE A 184 -2.53 -34.12 10.32
N PHE A 185 -2.38 -33.32 9.27
CA PHE A 185 -1.90 -33.77 7.97
C PHE A 185 -0.47 -34.30 8.03
N ASN A 186 0.44 -33.61 8.72
CA ASN A 186 1.80 -34.09 8.94
C ASN A 186 1.83 -35.40 9.74
N LYS A 187 0.96 -35.54 10.75
CA LYS A 187 0.79 -36.79 11.50
C LYS A 187 0.27 -37.91 10.60
N PHE A 188 -0.70 -37.63 9.72
CA PHE A 188 -1.18 -38.57 8.72
C PHE A 188 -0.06 -39.01 7.77
N LEU A 189 0.69 -38.08 7.19
CA LEU A 189 1.83 -38.39 6.31
C LEU A 189 2.88 -39.26 7.02
N ALA A 190 3.21 -38.95 8.27
CA ALA A 190 4.14 -39.71 9.08
C ALA A 190 3.64 -41.14 9.37
N LEU A 191 2.36 -41.30 9.72
CA LEU A 191 1.76 -42.62 9.99
C LEU A 191 1.67 -43.50 8.75
N HIS A 192 1.53 -42.91 7.57
CA HIS A 192 1.40 -43.64 6.31
C HIS A 192 2.72 -43.77 5.53
N ASN A 193 3.87 -43.39 6.12
CA ASN A 193 5.18 -43.35 5.45
C ASN A 193 5.17 -42.59 4.11
N LEU A 194 4.20 -41.69 3.92
CA LEU A 194 4.10 -40.82 2.78
C LEU A 194 5.02 -39.63 3.03
N ARG A 195 6.35 -39.83 2.93
CA ARG A 195 7.25 -38.68 2.84
C ARG A 195 6.88 -37.91 1.58
N SER A 196 6.41 -36.67 1.75
CA SER A 196 6.35 -35.72 0.64
C SER A 196 7.75 -35.63 0.05
N SER A 197 7.93 -36.20 -1.14
CA SER A 197 9.17 -36.23 -1.90
C SER A 197 9.53 -34.83 -2.42
N HIS A 198 9.88 -33.92 -1.51
CA HIS A 198 10.37 -32.57 -1.82
C HIS A 198 11.71 -32.25 -1.14
N ASP A 199 12.46 -33.29 -0.75
CA ASP A 199 13.91 -33.18 -0.47
C ASP A 199 14.72 -33.68 -1.66
N HIS A 200 14.76 -32.92 -2.75
CA HIS A 200 15.73 -33.03 -3.84
C HIS A 200 15.82 -31.65 -4.50
N LYS A 201 16.91 -30.86 -4.46
CA LYS A 201 18.32 -31.11 -4.20
C LYS A 201 18.96 -29.83 -3.65
N LYS A 202 19.76 -29.94 -2.58
CA LYS A 202 20.96 -29.11 -2.42
C LYS A 202 22.11 -29.85 -3.09
N VAL A 203 22.61 -29.32 -4.20
CA VAL A 203 24.02 -29.36 -4.63
C VAL A 203 24.30 -28.00 -5.25
#